data_AF-A0A1Y2CDA5-F1
#
_entry.id   AF-A0A1Y2CDA5-F1
#
_cell.length_a   1.000
_cell.length_b   1.000
_cell.length_c   1.000
_cell.angle_alpha   90.00
_cell.angle_beta   90.00
_cell.angle_gamma   90.00
#
_symmetry.space_group_name_H-M   'P 1'
#
loop_
_entity.id
_entity.type
_entity.pdbx_description
1 polymer ?
#
loop_
_entity_poly.entity_id
_entity_poly.type
_entity_poly.pdbx_seq_one_letter_code
_entity_poly.pdbx_strand_id
1 'polypeptide(L)'
;MQKLINLAEGTFNGIVFNDGTFFFNESNSHNMYPDIKFQTSDALQYVIDAYLINMHFPWIFLILILNGKNWYRPINLVLIVHWFLRSTGDLLRNTMQLRTFEPYTYWPFSQKNWYISNAIAHIFWLSGEIVGDWYPLIRTKVVTNNSKKIKIIYFFCIIYNSIKFFGMYTYFMNNPINLKKQVNSDIVSNTKNDIVKYNIVWWSTVVVISITSILYDISIILVLKSHLFNEINGNNLYEKNSFMDKFKQISEFRIIFSMTANLIFLPFVIIFVIFLLYGYKYNNVSNINSDSEIELFRETVLNFNYTFMYMDQILLRSFVNDDQKTTSAFFNISVNNIENNKYKNLDSTKDRVVYDNIAINNSMTSTPSNHKDILEK
;
A
#
# COMPACT_ATOMS: atom_id res chain seq x y z
N MET A 1 27.89 8.35 3.09
CA MET A 1 26.72 7.56 3.55
C MET A 1 26.94 7.00 4.95
N GLN A 2 27.98 6.18 5.23
CA GLN A 2 28.31 5.72 6.60
C GLN A 2 28.55 6.87 7.61
N LYS A 3 29.16 7.99 7.17
CA LYS A 3 29.34 9.20 7.99
C LYS A 3 28.04 9.96 8.31
N LEU A 4 26.99 9.80 7.49
CA LEU A 4 25.66 10.36 7.75
C LEU A 4 24.86 9.44 8.68
N ILE A 5 25.04 8.12 8.57
CA ILE A 5 24.47 7.13 9.50
C ILE A 5 25.10 7.30 10.91
N ASN A 6 26.41 7.47 11.00
CA ASN A 6 27.09 7.72 12.28
C ASN A 6 26.79 9.09 12.89
N LEU A 7 26.25 10.03 12.10
CA LEU A 7 25.76 11.33 12.60
C LEU A 7 24.31 11.23 13.11
N ALA A 8 23.53 10.26 12.59
CA ALA A 8 22.19 9.95 13.08
C ALA A 8 22.20 9.11 14.36
N GLU A 9 23.23 8.31 14.62
CA GLU A 9 23.32 7.46 15.83
C GLU A 9 24.19 8.08 16.96
N GLY A 10 24.60 9.34 16.83
CA GLY A 10 25.45 10.02 17.80
C GLY A 10 24.70 10.33 19.11
N THR A 11 25.00 9.58 20.17
CA THR A 11 24.57 9.91 21.53
C THR A 11 25.35 11.10 22.08
N PHE A 12 24.83 12.30 21.87
CA PHE A 12 25.31 13.51 22.53
C PHE A 12 24.59 13.65 23.88
N ASN A 13 25.32 13.50 25.00
CA ASN A 13 24.85 13.83 26.36
C ASN A 13 23.42 13.36 26.71
N GLY A 14 23.12 12.06 26.52
CA GLY A 14 21.81 11.51 26.89
C GLY A 14 20.67 11.88 25.96
N ILE A 15 20.94 12.49 24.80
CA ILE A 15 19.99 12.69 23.72
C ILE A 15 20.24 11.60 22.68
N VAL A 16 19.25 10.71 22.47
CA VAL A 16 19.25 9.70 21.42
C VAL A 16 18.51 10.29 20.23
N PHE A 17 19.14 10.34 19.07
CA PHE A 17 18.48 10.72 17.83
C PHE A 17 17.94 9.44 17.18
N ASN A 18 16.63 9.35 16.98
CA ASN A 18 16.02 8.24 16.25
C ASN A 18 14.94 8.81 15.31
N ASP A 19 15.04 8.48 14.03
CA ASP A 19 14.11 8.90 12.95
C ASP A 19 13.79 10.40 12.89
N GLY A 20 14.79 11.28 13.07
CA GLY A 20 14.58 12.73 13.01
C GLY A 20 13.96 13.35 14.27
N THR A 21 13.78 12.55 15.32
CA THR A 21 13.24 12.97 16.61
C THR A 21 14.29 12.76 17.71
N PHE A 22 14.51 13.80 18.52
CA PHE A 22 15.40 13.70 19.68
C PHE A 22 14.64 13.09 20.87
N PHE A 23 15.13 11.98 21.39
CA PHE A 23 14.68 11.32 22.61
C PHE A 23 15.60 11.70 23.76
N PHE A 24 15.04 12.19 24.87
CA PHE A 24 15.82 12.46 26.08
C PHE A 24 15.82 11.24 26.97
N ASN A 25 17.00 10.82 27.42
CA ASN A 25 17.13 9.81 28.46
C ASN A 25 16.65 10.42 29.80
N GLU A 26 15.53 9.91 30.31
CA GLU A 26 14.76 10.50 31.42
C GLU A 26 15.48 10.38 32.79
N SER A 27 16.61 9.67 32.84
CA SER A 27 17.25 9.18 34.07
C SER A 27 18.00 10.21 34.94
N ASN A 28 18.16 11.48 34.51
CA ASN A 28 18.94 12.50 35.28
C ASN A 28 18.26 13.89 35.37
N SER A 29 16.94 13.97 35.52
CA SER A 29 16.14 15.16 35.16
C SER A 29 15.65 16.09 36.30
N HIS A 30 16.46 16.42 37.31
CA HIS A 30 16.05 17.47 38.28
C HIS A 30 16.40 18.90 37.89
N ASN A 31 17.32 19.14 36.96
CA ASN A 31 17.62 20.50 36.51
C ASN A 31 18.01 20.51 35.05
N MET A 32 17.46 21.46 34.30
CA MET A 32 17.86 21.87 32.95
C MET A 32 17.28 21.00 31.81
N TYR A 33 16.05 21.34 31.37
CA TYR A 33 15.70 21.09 29.96
C TYR A 33 16.48 22.12 29.14
N PRO A 34 17.45 21.71 28.29
CA PRO A 34 18.11 22.65 27.40
C PRO A 34 17.05 23.27 26.47
N ASP A 35 17.12 24.59 26.29
CA ASP A 35 16.33 25.33 25.29
C ASP A 35 16.77 24.84 23.90
N ILE A 36 16.22 23.71 23.45
CA ILE A 36 16.52 23.15 22.12
C ILE A 36 15.85 24.04 21.09
N LYS A 37 16.61 25.04 20.65
CA LYS A 37 16.30 25.83 19.46
C LYS A 37 16.80 25.06 18.25
N PHE A 38 15.88 24.38 17.58
CA PHE A 38 16.14 23.90 16.23
C PHE A 38 16.46 25.09 15.35
N GLN A 39 17.50 24.98 14.51
CA GLN A 39 17.69 25.95 13.46
C GLN A 39 16.49 25.84 12.51
N THR A 40 15.78 26.95 12.32
CA THR A 40 14.55 26.98 11.50
C THR A 40 14.81 26.57 10.07
N SER A 41 16.04 26.76 9.57
CA SER A 41 16.51 26.27 8.27
C SER A 41 16.45 24.75 8.16
N ASP A 42 16.95 24.04 9.18
CA ASP A 42 17.08 22.59 9.15
C ASP A 42 15.71 21.94 9.26
N ALA A 43 14.85 22.49 10.12
CA ALA A 43 13.46 22.06 10.24
C ALA A 43 12.67 22.30 8.94
N LEU A 44 12.88 23.45 8.28
CA LEU A 44 12.23 23.73 7.00
C LEU A 44 12.73 22.79 5.89
N GLN A 45 14.03 22.53 5.84
CA GLN A 45 14.61 21.55 4.92
C GLN A 45 13.97 20.17 5.14
N TYR A 46 13.86 19.71 6.39
CA TYR A 46 13.26 18.41 6.71
C TYR A 46 11.78 18.30 6.33
N VAL A 47 11.04 19.40 6.41
CA VAL A 47 9.65 19.50 5.94
C VAL A 47 9.57 19.37 4.41
N ILE A 48 10.48 20.03 3.67
CA ILE A 48 10.53 19.98 2.20
C ILE A 48 10.98 18.61 1.71
N ASP A 49 12.00 18.04 2.35
CA ASP A 49 12.62 16.77 1.98
C ASP A 49 11.71 15.56 2.27
N ALA A 50 10.59 15.74 2.99
CA ALA A 50 9.66 14.66 3.33
C ALA A 50 9.22 13.81 2.12
N TYR A 51 9.00 14.42 0.95
CA TYR A 51 8.64 13.71 -0.28
C TYR A 51 9.80 12.89 -0.88
N LEU A 52 11.03 13.36 -0.71
CA LEU A 52 12.24 12.71 -1.24
C LEU A 52 12.74 11.60 -0.32
N ILE A 53 12.60 11.81 0.99
CA ILE A 53 13.02 10.86 2.05
C ILE A 53 12.03 9.70 2.17
N ASN A 54 10.76 9.90 1.81
CA ASN A 54 9.76 8.84 1.88
C ASN A 54 10.23 7.57 1.15
N MET A 55 10.18 6.42 1.84
CA MET A 55 10.73 5.16 1.33
C MET A 55 10.11 4.68 0.01
N HIS A 56 8.93 5.17 -0.35
CA HIS A 56 8.24 4.80 -1.59
C HIS A 56 8.64 5.67 -2.78
N PHE A 57 9.37 6.77 -2.57
CA PHE A 57 9.79 7.69 -3.62
C PHE A 57 10.65 7.00 -4.72
N PRO A 58 11.70 6.22 -4.40
CA PRO A 58 12.49 5.54 -5.42
C PRO A 58 11.66 4.59 -6.29
N TRP A 59 10.67 3.94 -5.68
CA TRP A 59 9.78 3.00 -6.37
C TRP A 59 8.85 3.71 -7.34
N ILE A 60 8.25 4.83 -6.94
CA ILE A 60 7.44 5.67 -7.83
C ILE A 60 8.25 6.18 -9.01
N PHE A 61 9.46 6.70 -8.74
CA PHE A 61 10.34 7.19 -9.78
C PHE A 61 10.64 6.11 -10.83
N LEU A 62 10.96 4.89 -10.37
CA LEU A 62 11.18 3.75 -11.24
C LEU A 62 9.94 3.38 -12.08
N ILE A 63 8.75 3.38 -11.46
CA ILE A 63 7.48 3.09 -12.15
C ILE A 63 7.15 4.15 -13.20
N LEU A 64 7.42 5.42 -12.95
CA LEU A 64 7.24 6.50 -13.92
C LEU A 64 8.17 6.33 -15.12
N ILE A 65 9.45 5.98 -14.88
CA ILE A 65 10.41 5.69 -15.95
C ILE A 65 9.97 4.48 -16.77
N LEU A 66 9.59 3.37 -16.13
CA LEU A 66 9.23 2.12 -16.82
C LEU A 66 7.91 2.22 -17.61
N ASN A 67 6.97 3.05 -17.16
CA ASN A 67 5.70 3.26 -17.87
C ASN A 67 5.78 4.32 -18.95
N GLY A 68 6.71 5.27 -18.85
CA GLY A 68 6.91 6.35 -19.81
C GLY A 68 5.60 7.09 -20.09
N LYS A 69 5.15 7.07 -21.36
CA LYS A 69 3.93 7.77 -21.80
C LYS A 69 2.61 7.19 -21.24
N ASN A 70 2.62 5.97 -20.69
CA ASN A 70 1.41 5.25 -20.24
C ASN A 70 1.19 5.31 -18.71
N TRP A 71 1.64 6.38 -18.06
CA TRP A 71 1.54 6.53 -16.60
C TRP A 71 0.09 6.70 -16.11
N TYR A 72 -0.85 7.10 -16.97
CA TYR A 72 -2.27 7.33 -16.65
C TYR A 72 -3.10 6.06 -16.34
N ARG A 73 -2.47 4.87 -16.35
CA ARG A 73 -3.17 3.62 -16.00
C ARG A 73 -3.68 3.70 -14.55
N PRO A 74 -4.91 3.24 -14.26
CA PRO A 74 -5.49 3.35 -12.91
C PRO A 74 -4.60 2.81 -11.80
N ILE A 75 -3.89 1.71 -12.04
CA ILE A 75 -3.01 1.10 -11.04
C ILE A 75 -1.82 2.02 -10.71
N ASN A 76 -1.20 2.65 -11.72
CA ASN A 76 -0.11 3.59 -11.50
C ASN A 76 -0.58 4.83 -10.73
N LEU A 77 -1.80 5.30 -11.01
CA LEU A 77 -2.40 6.43 -10.28
C LEU A 77 -2.60 6.09 -8.80
N VAL A 78 -3.06 4.87 -8.47
CA VAL A 78 -3.18 4.41 -7.08
C VAL A 78 -1.84 4.48 -6.34
N LEU A 79 -0.75 4.04 -6.98
CA LEU A 79 0.60 4.12 -6.40
C LEU A 79 1.04 5.56 -6.16
N ILE A 80 0.88 6.44 -7.15
CA ILE A 80 1.27 7.86 -7.07
C ILE A 80 0.50 8.55 -5.94
N VAL A 81 -0.81 8.33 -5.86
CA VAL A 81 -1.66 8.92 -4.82
C VAL A 81 -1.29 8.36 -3.45
N HIS A 82 -1.01 7.05 -3.33
CA HIS A 82 -0.55 6.45 -2.08
C HIS A 82 0.74 7.10 -1.58
N TRP A 83 1.78 7.20 -2.43
CA TRP A 83 3.04 7.86 -2.08
C TRP A 83 2.84 9.33 -1.71
N PHE A 84 2.02 10.05 -2.47
CA PHE A 84 1.73 11.46 -2.23
C PHE A 84 1.05 11.66 -0.85
N LEU A 85 0.03 10.86 -0.54
CA LEU A 85 -0.67 10.93 0.75
C LEU A 85 0.26 10.56 1.91
N ARG A 86 1.08 9.52 1.78
CA ARG A 86 2.05 9.14 2.82
C ARG A 86 3.08 10.25 3.06
N SER A 87 3.66 10.79 2.00
CA SER A 87 4.62 11.90 2.07
C SER A 87 4.00 13.18 2.62
N THR A 88 2.72 13.45 2.34
CA THR A 88 2.00 14.59 2.93
C THR A 88 1.83 14.42 4.45
N GLY A 89 1.55 13.20 4.91
CA GLY A 89 1.53 12.88 6.34
C GLY A 89 2.89 13.15 6.99
N ASP A 90 3.97 12.69 6.36
CA ASP A 90 5.35 12.92 6.84
C ASP A 90 5.68 14.42 6.90
N LEU A 91 5.32 15.18 5.86
CA LEU A 91 5.48 16.63 5.81
C LEU A 91 4.76 17.30 6.99
N LEU A 92 3.48 16.97 7.20
CA LEU A 92 2.67 17.55 8.28
C LEU A 92 3.23 17.21 9.65
N ARG A 93 3.71 15.98 9.83
CA ARG A 93 4.39 15.55 11.04
C ARG A 93 5.66 16.36 11.29
N ASN A 94 6.47 16.57 10.25
CA ASN A 94 7.72 17.33 10.34
C ASN A 94 7.48 18.81 10.67
N THR A 95 6.32 19.40 10.31
CA THR A 95 5.98 20.78 10.71
C THR A 95 5.94 21.00 12.22
N MET A 96 5.88 19.93 13.02
CA MET A 96 5.97 19.99 14.49
C MET A 96 7.26 20.68 14.95
N GLN A 97 8.38 20.46 14.25
CA GLN A 97 9.69 21.05 14.58
C GLN A 97 9.73 22.57 14.42
N LEU A 98 8.79 23.15 13.65
CA LEU A 98 8.70 24.59 13.42
C LEU A 98 7.88 25.33 14.48
N ARG A 99 7.22 24.60 15.40
CA ARG A 99 6.35 25.19 16.43
C ARG A 99 7.00 25.17 17.79
N THR A 100 6.61 26.12 18.63
CA THR A 100 7.09 26.22 20.01
C THR A 100 6.63 25.02 20.84
N PHE A 101 7.55 24.46 21.62
CA PHE A 101 7.24 23.42 22.59
C PHE A 101 6.70 24.03 23.89
N GLU A 102 5.64 23.43 24.44
CA GLU A 102 5.16 23.77 25.78
C GLU A 102 5.91 22.89 26.80
N PRO A 103 6.61 23.49 27.78
CA PRO A 103 7.36 22.70 28.76
C PRO A 103 6.40 21.84 29.60
N TYR A 104 6.91 20.70 30.08
CA TYR A 104 6.13 19.75 30.89
C TYR A 104 4.87 19.26 30.19
N THR A 105 4.97 18.91 28.92
CA THR A 105 3.89 18.24 28.19
C THR A 105 4.40 16.92 27.62
N TYR A 106 3.50 15.94 27.47
CA TYR A 106 3.78 14.72 26.74
C TYR A 106 3.95 15.05 25.26
N TRP A 107 4.76 14.25 24.56
CA TRP A 107 4.86 14.29 23.10
C TRP A 107 3.44 14.27 22.50
N PRO A 108 3.09 15.17 21.54
CA PRO A 108 3.88 16.07 20.69
C PRO A 108 4.11 17.49 21.27
N PHE A 109 4.18 17.61 22.59
CA PHE A 109 4.63 18.77 23.34
C PHE A 109 3.76 20.04 23.27
N SER A 110 2.59 19.98 22.62
CA SER A 110 1.56 21.02 22.71
C SER A 110 0.25 20.48 22.15
N GLN A 111 -0.86 21.04 22.62
CA GLN A 111 -2.18 20.71 22.09
C GLN A 111 -2.30 21.07 20.59
N LYS A 112 -1.68 22.18 20.17
CA LYS A 112 -1.66 22.58 18.75
C LYS A 112 -0.91 21.56 17.88
N ASN A 113 0.24 21.05 18.36
CA ASN A 113 0.97 20.02 17.64
C ASN A 113 0.21 18.71 17.58
N TRP A 114 -0.55 18.36 18.62
CA TRP A 114 -1.42 17.19 18.60
C TRP A 114 -2.43 17.25 17.46
N TYR A 115 -3.19 18.33 17.33
CA TYR A 115 -4.18 18.38 16.26
C TYR A 115 -3.55 18.61 14.89
N ILE A 116 -2.63 19.58 14.76
CA ILE A 116 -2.16 19.99 13.45
C ILE A 116 -1.11 19.02 12.90
N SER A 117 -0.12 18.64 13.69
CA SER A 117 0.99 17.81 13.22
C SER A 117 0.79 16.32 13.45
N ASN A 118 0.06 15.91 14.48
CA ASN A 118 -0.18 14.50 14.74
C ASN A 118 -1.49 14.03 14.08
N ALA A 119 -2.64 14.59 14.48
CA ALA A 119 -3.95 14.10 14.04
C ALA A 119 -4.17 14.27 12.53
N ILE A 120 -3.87 15.45 11.96
CA ILE A 120 -4.01 15.65 10.51
C ILE A 120 -3.01 14.78 9.74
N ALA A 121 -1.77 14.63 10.21
CA ALA A 121 -0.80 13.72 9.58
C ALA A 121 -1.32 12.27 9.54
N HIS A 122 -1.92 11.78 10.62
CA HIS A 122 -2.52 10.45 10.66
C HIS A 122 -3.72 10.30 9.73
N ILE A 123 -4.52 11.35 9.49
CA ILE A 123 -5.56 11.33 8.44
C ILE A 123 -4.91 11.05 7.08
N PHE A 124 -3.83 11.76 6.74
CA PHE A 124 -3.15 11.57 5.46
C PHE A 124 -2.49 10.19 5.35
N TRP A 125 -1.84 9.71 6.40
CA TRP A 125 -1.27 8.37 6.43
C TRP A 125 -2.33 7.29 6.24
N LEU A 126 -3.41 7.30 7.04
CA LEU A 126 -4.51 6.34 6.92
C LEU A 126 -5.24 6.47 5.58
N SER A 127 -5.33 7.67 4.99
CA SER A 127 -5.89 7.85 3.65
C SER A 127 -5.00 7.22 2.58
N GLY A 128 -3.67 7.37 2.70
CA GLY A 128 -2.70 6.69 1.85
C GLY A 128 -2.82 5.17 1.97
N GLU A 129 -2.98 4.66 3.19
CA GLU A 129 -3.25 3.24 3.42
C GLU A 129 -4.53 2.77 2.74
N ILE A 130 -5.65 3.49 2.93
CA ILE A 130 -6.94 3.18 2.27
C ILE A 130 -6.73 3.09 0.75
N VAL A 131 -6.08 4.08 0.12
CA VAL A 131 -5.80 4.08 -1.32
C VAL A 131 -4.96 2.86 -1.72
N GLY A 132 -3.95 2.51 -0.94
CA GLY A 132 -3.15 1.29 -1.14
C GLY A 132 -3.99 0.01 -1.06
N ASP A 133 -4.97 -0.04 -0.16
CA ASP A 133 -5.83 -1.22 0.04
C ASP A 133 -6.82 -1.45 -1.13
N TRP A 134 -7.05 -0.45 -1.99
CA TRP A 134 -7.80 -0.65 -3.24
C TRP A 134 -7.01 -1.41 -4.30
N TYR A 135 -5.68 -1.46 -4.17
CA TYR A 135 -4.83 -2.10 -5.17
C TYR A 135 -5.14 -3.59 -5.36
N PRO A 136 -5.19 -4.45 -4.32
CA PRO A 136 -5.48 -5.87 -4.50
C PRO A 136 -6.87 -6.11 -5.11
N LEU A 137 -7.86 -5.27 -4.75
CA LEU A 137 -9.21 -5.33 -5.32
C LEU A 137 -9.21 -5.02 -6.83
N ILE A 138 -8.54 -3.94 -7.25
CA ILE A 138 -8.43 -3.56 -8.66
C ILE A 138 -7.71 -4.67 -9.43
N ARG A 139 -6.65 -5.26 -8.85
CA ARG A 139 -5.89 -6.34 -9.49
C ARG A 139 -6.75 -7.59 -9.66
N THR A 140 -7.44 -8.02 -8.62
CA THR A 140 -8.29 -9.21 -8.68
C THR A 140 -9.45 -9.01 -9.66
N LYS A 141 -10.04 -7.81 -9.74
CA LYS A 141 -11.10 -7.49 -10.72
C LYS A 141 -10.65 -7.66 -12.16
N VAL A 142 -9.39 -7.38 -12.47
CA VAL A 142 -8.84 -7.58 -13.83
C VAL A 142 -8.61 -9.07 -14.13
N VAL A 143 -8.30 -9.88 -13.11
CA VAL A 143 -7.99 -11.31 -13.27
C VAL A 143 -9.24 -12.19 -13.27
N THR A 144 -10.28 -11.82 -12.51
CA THR A 144 -11.49 -12.66 -12.36
C THR A 144 -12.69 -12.06 -13.09
N ASN A 145 -13.39 -12.88 -13.89
CA ASN A 145 -14.60 -12.45 -14.58
C ASN A 145 -15.89 -12.68 -13.76
N ASN A 146 -15.79 -13.25 -12.55
CA ASN A 146 -16.95 -13.61 -11.74
C ASN A 146 -17.43 -12.43 -10.88
N SER A 147 -18.48 -11.75 -11.35
CA SER A 147 -19.06 -10.58 -10.69
C SER A 147 -19.58 -10.86 -9.27
N LYS A 148 -20.12 -12.05 -8.98
CA LYS A 148 -20.64 -12.40 -7.66
C LYS A 148 -19.51 -12.52 -6.62
N LYS A 149 -18.41 -13.17 -6.99
CA LYS A 149 -17.24 -13.33 -6.10
C LYS A 149 -16.54 -11.99 -5.83
N ILE A 150 -16.46 -11.13 -6.85
CA ILE A 150 -15.91 -9.78 -6.70
C ILE A 150 -16.71 -8.96 -5.67
N LYS A 151 -18.05 -9.08 -5.62
CA LYS A 151 -18.88 -8.36 -4.63
C LYS A 151 -18.50 -8.69 -3.18
N ILE A 152 -18.10 -9.94 -2.90
CA ILE A 152 -17.64 -10.35 -1.56
C ILE A 152 -16.34 -9.62 -1.19
N ILE A 153 -15.39 -9.53 -2.12
CA ILE A 153 -14.13 -8.80 -1.90
C ILE A 153 -14.40 -7.31 -1.65
N TYR A 154 -15.31 -6.71 -2.44
CA TYR A 154 -15.73 -5.32 -2.21
C TYR A 154 -16.31 -5.11 -0.81
N PHE A 155 -17.16 -6.02 -0.34
CA PHE A 155 -17.75 -5.94 1.00
C PHE A 155 -16.68 -5.92 2.11
N PHE A 156 -15.72 -6.85 2.08
CA PHE A 156 -14.63 -6.88 3.05
C PHE A 156 -13.71 -5.65 2.94
N CYS A 157 -13.42 -5.19 1.72
CA CYS A 157 -12.64 -3.97 1.48
C CYS A 157 -13.31 -2.74 2.09
N ILE A 158 -14.63 -2.60 1.94
CA ILE A 158 -15.40 -1.49 2.52
C ILE A 158 -15.37 -1.55 4.04
N ILE A 159 -15.59 -2.73 4.65
CA ILE A 159 -15.50 -2.89 6.11
C ILE A 159 -14.12 -2.52 6.62
N TYR A 160 -13.08 -3.06 6.00
CA TYR A 160 -11.68 -2.81 6.37
C TYR A 160 -11.35 -1.31 6.31
N ASN A 161 -11.70 -0.63 5.21
CA ASN A 161 -11.49 0.82 5.07
C ASN A 161 -12.36 1.65 6.02
N SER A 162 -13.58 1.21 6.35
CA SER A 162 -14.46 1.89 7.30
C SER A 162 -13.86 1.93 8.71
N ILE A 163 -13.15 0.89 9.12
CA ILE A 163 -12.45 0.86 10.41
C ILE A 163 -11.28 1.85 10.41
N LYS A 164 -10.59 2.06 9.28
CA LYS A 164 -9.55 3.10 9.17
C LYS A 164 -10.12 4.51 9.29
N PHE A 165 -11.29 4.76 8.71
CA PHE A 165 -12.01 6.03 8.96
C PHE A 165 -12.34 6.22 10.45
N PHE A 166 -12.75 5.15 11.14
CA PHE A 166 -12.91 5.21 12.60
C PHE A 166 -11.57 5.50 13.30
N GLY A 167 -10.47 4.89 12.84
CA GLY A 167 -9.11 5.20 13.28
C GLY A 167 -8.76 6.68 13.17
N MET A 168 -9.06 7.33 12.05
CA MET A 168 -8.87 8.78 11.88
C MET A 168 -9.65 9.58 12.93
N TYR A 169 -10.89 9.17 13.21
CA TYR A 169 -11.74 9.83 14.21
C TYR A 169 -11.18 9.72 15.64
N THR A 170 -10.49 8.62 15.98
CA THR A 170 -9.94 8.43 17.35
C THR A 170 -9.01 9.57 17.80
N TYR A 171 -8.28 10.21 16.89
CA TYR A 171 -7.37 11.33 17.19
C TYR A 171 -8.10 12.60 17.65
N PHE A 172 -9.39 12.71 17.35
CA PHE A 172 -10.23 13.87 17.67
C PHE A 172 -11.20 13.60 18.83
N MET A 173 -11.27 12.37 19.34
CA MET A 173 -12.29 11.97 20.32
C MET A 173 -12.16 12.71 21.67
N ASN A 174 -10.94 13.05 22.09
CA ASN A 174 -10.67 13.78 23.32
C ASN A 174 -10.29 15.24 22.98
N ASN A 175 -11.23 16.07 22.54
CA ASN A 175 -10.97 17.49 22.26
C ASN A 175 -11.53 18.40 23.36
N PRO A 176 -10.69 19.17 24.11
CA PRO A 176 -9.23 19.26 24.05
C PRO A 176 -8.51 18.14 24.82
N ILE A 177 -7.44 17.57 24.24
CA ILE A 177 -6.63 16.57 24.93
C ILE A 177 -5.70 17.25 25.93
N ASN A 178 -5.67 16.78 27.17
CA ASN A 178 -4.78 17.33 28.17
C ASN A 178 -3.42 16.62 28.15
N LEU A 179 -2.41 17.29 27.60
CA LEU A 179 -1.05 16.75 27.47
C LEU A 179 -0.12 17.15 28.61
N LYS A 180 -0.58 17.88 29.63
CA LYS A 180 0.30 18.40 30.69
C LYS A 180 0.86 17.25 31.54
N LYS A 181 2.19 17.12 31.56
CA LYS A 181 2.94 16.30 32.51
C LYS A 181 2.86 16.97 33.89
N GLN A 182 2.58 16.16 34.89
CA GLN A 182 2.56 16.57 36.28
C GLN A 182 3.98 16.95 36.75
N VAL A 183 4.13 18.14 37.32
CA VAL A 183 5.40 18.60 37.94
C VAL A 183 5.32 18.60 39.47
N ASN A 184 4.13 18.77 40.08
CA ASN A 184 3.93 18.79 41.54
C ASN A 184 2.79 17.83 41.97
N SER A 185 2.94 17.23 43.15
CA SER A 185 2.20 16.06 43.67
C SER A 185 0.69 16.18 43.85
N ASP A 186 0.10 17.38 43.81
CA ASP A 186 -1.20 17.59 44.47
C ASP A 186 -2.41 17.84 43.54
N ILE A 187 -2.23 17.97 42.21
CA ILE A 187 -3.33 18.25 41.23
C ILE A 187 -3.58 17.05 40.27
N VAL A 188 -3.45 15.81 40.74
CA VAL A 188 -2.67 14.79 39.99
C VAL A 188 -3.35 13.56 39.42
N SER A 189 -4.62 13.26 39.70
CA SER A 189 -5.18 11.99 39.24
C SER A 189 -5.77 12.01 37.82
N ASN A 190 -6.25 13.16 37.32
CA ASN A 190 -7.16 13.15 36.17
C ASN A 190 -6.46 13.27 34.80
N THR A 191 -5.27 13.87 34.72
CA THR A 191 -4.64 14.24 33.45
C THR A 191 -3.98 13.07 32.71
N LYS A 192 -3.37 12.13 33.44
CA LYS A 192 -2.74 10.96 32.81
C LYS A 192 -3.78 10.08 32.10
N ASN A 193 -5.03 10.08 32.55
CA ASN A 193 -6.07 9.22 31.99
C ASN A 193 -6.38 9.49 30.51
N ASP A 194 -6.24 10.73 30.03
CA ASP A 194 -6.65 11.07 28.66
C ASP A 194 -5.76 10.42 27.59
N ILE A 195 -4.43 10.43 27.79
CA ILE A 195 -3.47 9.81 26.87
C ILE A 195 -3.60 8.29 26.91
N VAL A 196 -3.75 7.71 28.11
CA VAL A 196 -3.92 6.25 28.25
C VAL A 196 -5.21 5.79 27.58
N LYS A 197 -6.31 6.52 27.80
CA LYS A 197 -7.59 6.24 27.16
C LYS A 197 -7.49 6.35 25.65
N TYR A 198 -6.81 7.38 25.13
CA TYR A 198 -6.52 7.50 23.72
C TYR A 198 -5.72 6.29 23.21
N ASN A 199 -4.61 5.92 23.87
CA ASN A 199 -3.77 4.79 23.48
C ASN A 199 -4.56 3.48 23.46
N ILE A 200 -5.38 3.21 24.47
CA ILE A 200 -6.24 2.02 24.51
C ILE A 200 -7.17 1.99 23.30
N VAL A 201 -7.84 3.10 22.98
CA VAL A 201 -8.81 3.17 21.87
C VAL A 201 -8.10 3.05 20.52
N TRP A 202 -6.98 3.74 20.34
CA TRP A 202 -6.17 3.67 19.12
C TRP A 202 -5.65 2.26 18.88
N TRP A 203 -4.96 1.67 19.86
CA TRP A 203 -4.35 0.36 19.72
C TRP A 203 -5.39 -0.76 19.62
N SER A 204 -6.55 -0.63 20.29
CA SER A 204 -7.69 -1.52 20.05
C SER A 204 -8.21 -1.43 18.61
N THR A 205 -8.26 -0.21 18.06
CA THR A 205 -8.63 0.01 16.66
C THR A 205 -7.61 -0.64 15.72
N VAL A 206 -6.32 -0.52 15.99
CA VAL A 206 -5.25 -1.19 15.22
C VAL A 206 -5.43 -2.71 15.22
N VAL A 207 -5.79 -3.34 16.35
CA VAL A 207 -6.11 -4.79 16.39
C VAL A 207 -7.28 -5.13 15.46
N VAL A 208 -8.35 -4.33 15.48
CA VAL A 208 -9.52 -4.54 14.61
C VAL A 208 -9.17 -4.33 13.12
N ILE A 209 -8.33 -3.33 12.80
CA ILE A 209 -7.76 -3.11 11.46
C ILE A 209 -6.98 -4.35 11.01
N SER A 210 -6.09 -4.89 11.85
CA SER A 210 -5.30 -6.08 11.52
C SER A 210 -6.15 -7.33 11.30
N ILE A 211 -7.15 -7.59 12.15
CA ILE A 211 -8.07 -8.72 11.99
C ILE A 211 -8.85 -8.61 10.67
N THR A 212 -9.40 -7.42 10.39
CA THR A 212 -10.17 -7.21 9.15
C THR A 212 -9.30 -7.19 7.90
N SER A 213 -8.04 -6.78 7.98
CA SER A 213 -7.05 -6.94 6.91
C SER A 213 -6.81 -8.41 6.57
N ILE A 214 -6.66 -9.28 7.59
CA ILE A 214 -6.46 -10.73 7.35
C ILE A 214 -7.72 -11.34 6.70
N LEU A 215 -8.91 -10.97 7.15
CA LEU A 215 -10.17 -11.43 6.53
C LEU A 215 -10.28 -10.97 5.07
N TYR A 216 -9.86 -9.73 4.79
CA TYR A 216 -9.81 -9.19 3.45
C TYR A 216 -8.83 -9.96 2.55
N ASP A 217 -7.61 -10.23 3.02
CA ASP A 217 -6.61 -11.02 2.29
C ASP A 217 -7.10 -12.45 2.01
N ILE A 218 -7.68 -13.13 3.02
CA ILE A 218 -8.29 -14.46 2.85
C ILE A 218 -9.38 -14.42 1.78
N SER A 219 -10.23 -13.39 1.79
CA SER A 219 -11.31 -13.26 0.80
C SER A 219 -10.74 -13.17 -0.63
N ILE A 220 -9.63 -12.47 -0.84
CA ILE A 220 -8.98 -12.36 -2.15
C ILE A 220 -8.37 -13.71 -2.55
N ILE A 221 -7.64 -14.37 -1.64
CA ILE A 221 -7.01 -15.67 -1.91
C ILE A 221 -8.08 -16.69 -2.32
N LEU A 222 -9.21 -16.76 -1.62
CA LEU A 222 -10.30 -17.68 -1.96
C LEU A 222 -10.85 -17.44 -3.36
N VAL A 223 -11.01 -16.17 -3.77
CA VAL A 223 -11.50 -15.84 -5.10
C VAL A 223 -10.47 -16.17 -6.18
N LEU A 224 -9.20 -15.81 -5.99
CA LEU A 224 -8.12 -16.12 -6.94
C LEU A 224 -7.94 -17.64 -7.10
N LYS A 225 -7.88 -18.37 -5.98
CA LYS A 225 -7.77 -19.83 -5.94
C LYS A 225 -8.92 -20.50 -6.68
N SER A 226 -10.15 -20.05 -6.44
CA SER A 226 -11.33 -20.62 -7.10
C SER A 226 -11.36 -20.38 -8.62
N HIS A 227 -10.73 -19.31 -9.11
CA HIS A 227 -10.60 -19.07 -10.55
C HIS A 227 -9.52 -19.97 -11.15
N LEU A 228 -8.38 -20.07 -10.47
CA LEU A 228 -7.27 -20.95 -10.89
C LEU A 228 -7.68 -22.39 -11.07
N PHE A 229 -8.33 -22.98 -10.06
CA PHE A 229 -8.68 -24.40 -10.13
C PHE A 229 -9.71 -24.69 -11.21
N ASN A 230 -10.63 -23.77 -11.47
CA ASN A 230 -11.58 -23.92 -12.57
C ASN A 230 -10.89 -23.87 -13.94
N GLU A 231 -9.87 -23.02 -14.07
CA GLU A 231 -9.10 -22.86 -15.30
C GLU A 231 -8.17 -24.06 -15.55
N ILE A 232 -7.52 -24.57 -14.49
CA ILE A 232 -6.67 -25.77 -14.53
C ILE A 232 -7.49 -27.03 -14.82
N ASN A 233 -8.65 -27.21 -14.18
CA ASN A 233 -9.49 -28.40 -14.39
C ASN A 233 -10.21 -28.38 -15.75
N GLY A 234 -10.45 -27.20 -16.32
CA GLY A 234 -11.08 -27.06 -17.65
C GLY A 234 -10.11 -27.32 -18.80
N ASN A 235 -8.81 -27.10 -18.58
CA ASN A 235 -7.77 -27.30 -19.59
C ASN A 235 -6.92 -28.52 -19.21
N ASN A 236 -7.24 -29.69 -19.79
CA ASN A 236 -6.44 -30.94 -19.71
C ASN A 236 -5.02 -30.83 -20.33
N LEU A 237 -4.33 -29.71 -20.20
CA LEU A 237 -3.05 -29.43 -20.83
C LEU A 237 -1.94 -29.35 -19.80
N TYR A 238 -1.43 -30.52 -19.46
CA TYR A 238 -0.25 -30.76 -18.63
C TYR A 238 1.09 -30.30 -19.26
N GLU A 239 1.10 -29.54 -20.37
CA GLU A 239 2.31 -29.44 -21.21
C GLU A 239 2.88 -28.05 -21.48
N LYS A 240 2.33 -26.95 -20.97
CA LYS A 240 3.05 -25.67 -21.02
C LYS A 240 2.99 -24.95 -19.68
N ASN A 241 4.13 -24.94 -18.99
CA ASN A 241 4.48 -23.99 -17.94
C ASN A 241 4.35 -22.55 -18.48
N SER A 242 3.12 -22.07 -18.60
CA SER A 242 2.83 -20.78 -19.23
C SER A 242 3.34 -19.67 -18.34
N PHE A 243 3.91 -18.66 -18.97
CA PHE A 243 4.33 -17.41 -18.33
C PHE A 243 3.26 -16.84 -17.38
N MET A 244 1.99 -16.96 -17.77
CA MET A 244 0.85 -16.52 -16.98
C MET A 244 0.77 -17.22 -15.62
N ASP A 245 1.16 -18.51 -15.54
CA ASP A 245 1.09 -19.30 -14.30
C ASP A 245 2.19 -18.88 -13.32
N LYS A 246 3.41 -18.64 -13.81
CA LYS A 246 4.51 -18.11 -12.99
C LYS A 246 4.23 -16.69 -12.51
N PHE A 247 3.64 -15.86 -13.36
CA PHE A 247 3.25 -14.51 -13.00
C PHE A 247 2.14 -14.50 -11.94
N LYS A 248 1.13 -15.34 -12.11
CA LYS A 248 0.01 -15.50 -11.16
C LYS A 248 0.52 -16.00 -9.81
N GLN A 249 1.50 -16.91 -9.82
CA GLN A 249 2.19 -17.35 -8.62
C GLN A 249 2.91 -16.20 -7.89
N ILE A 250 3.55 -15.25 -8.60
CA ILE A 250 4.21 -14.09 -8.00
C ILE A 250 3.21 -13.12 -7.35
N SER A 251 2.10 -12.81 -8.03
CA SER A 251 1.07 -11.93 -7.45
C SER A 251 0.35 -12.57 -6.25
N GLU A 252 0.20 -13.91 -6.23
CA GLU A 252 -0.35 -14.65 -5.08
C GLU A 252 0.61 -14.70 -3.90
N PHE A 253 1.90 -14.90 -4.19
CA PHE A 253 2.96 -14.90 -3.19
C PHE A 253 2.96 -13.62 -2.36
N ARG A 254 2.76 -12.44 -2.98
CA ARG A 254 2.62 -11.18 -2.23
C ARG A 254 1.53 -11.28 -1.17
N ILE A 255 0.34 -11.74 -1.53
CA ILE A 255 -0.81 -11.75 -0.61
C ILE A 255 -0.53 -12.70 0.56
N ILE A 256 0.10 -13.85 0.28
CA ILE A 256 0.54 -14.79 1.31
C ILE A 256 1.58 -14.15 2.24
N PHE A 257 2.57 -13.44 1.71
CA PHE A 257 3.59 -12.77 2.52
C PHE A 257 3.02 -11.64 3.37
N SER A 258 2.14 -10.82 2.80
CA SER A 258 1.43 -9.75 3.52
C SER A 258 0.58 -10.30 4.66
N MET A 259 -0.19 -11.36 4.38
CA MET A 259 -1.00 -12.04 5.38
C MET A 259 -0.13 -12.66 6.48
N THR A 260 1.02 -13.25 6.13
CA THR A 260 1.96 -13.84 7.09
C THR A 260 2.57 -12.77 7.99
N ALA A 261 3.01 -11.64 7.44
CA ALA A 261 3.53 -10.51 8.22
C ALA A 261 2.48 -9.97 9.20
N ASN A 262 1.22 -9.80 8.75
CA ASN A 262 0.11 -9.39 9.60
C ASN A 262 -0.22 -10.41 10.70
N LEU A 263 -0.16 -11.71 10.40
CA LEU A 263 -0.42 -12.77 11.37
C LEU A 263 0.65 -12.82 12.46
N ILE A 264 1.92 -12.57 12.10
CA ILE A 264 3.03 -12.46 13.06
C ILE A 264 2.89 -11.20 13.92
N PHE A 265 2.48 -10.07 13.31
CA PHE A 265 2.30 -8.79 14.00
C PHE A 265 1.17 -8.80 15.04
N LEU A 266 0.03 -9.42 14.69
CA LEU A 266 -1.19 -9.43 15.49
C LEU A 266 -1.02 -9.82 16.98
N PRO A 267 -0.36 -10.94 17.35
CA PRO A 267 -0.19 -11.31 18.75
C PRO A 267 0.56 -10.26 19.57
N PHE A 268 1.54 -9.56 18.99
CA PHE A 268 2.29 -8.50 19.70
C PHE A 268 1.37 -7.33 20.05
N VAL A 269 0.52 -6.88 19.12
CA VAL A 269 -0.41 -5.79 19.38
C VAL A 269 -1.48 -6.19 20.39
N ILE A 270 -2.00 -7.41 20.31
CA ILE A 270 -3.00 -7.90 21.28
C ILE A 270 -2.41 -7.91 22.69
N ILE A 271 -1.19 -8.44 22.85
CA ILE A 271 -0.48 -8.44 24.15
C ILE A 271 -0.30 -7.01 24.64
N PHE A 272 0.10 -6.08 23.76
CA PHE A 272 0.26 -4.69 24.13
C PHE A 272 -1.04 -4.02 24.59
N VAL A 273 -2.16 -4.23 23.88
CA VAL A 273 -3.47 -3.72 24.29
C VAL A 273 -3.88 -4.29 25.65
N ILE A 274 -3.62 -5.58 25.91
CA ILE A 274 -3.87 -6.20 27.23
C ILE A 274 -3.04 -5.52 28.32
N PHE A 275 -1.76 -5.22 28.06
CA PHE A 275 -0.92 -4.47 29.01
C PHE A 275 -1.46 -3.07 29.29
N LEU A 276 -1.91 -2.34 28.26
CA LEU A 276 -2.53 -1.01 28.43
C LEU A 276 -3.82 -1.09 29.27
N LEU A 277 -4.69 -2.05 28.99
CA LEU A 277 -5.93 -2.26 29.75
C LEU A 277 -5.66 -2.64 31.21
N TYR A 278 -4.65 -3.49 31.45
CA TYR A 278 -4.22 -3.86 32.80
C TYR A 278 -3.67 -2.64 33.55
N GLY A 279 -2.75 -1.89 32.93
CA GLY A 279 -2.18 -0.67 33.51
C GLY A 279 -3.25 0.37 33.86
N TYR A 280 -4.25 0.55 33.00
CA TYR A 280 -5.39 1.43 33.23
C TYR A 280 -6.27 0.96 34.39
N LYS A 281 -6.58 -0.34 34.49
CA LYS A 281 -7.42 -0.89 35.55
C LYS A 281 -6.79 -0.76 36.94
N TYR A 282 -5.47 -0.94 37.05
CA TYR A 282 -4.75 -0.96 38.32
C TYR A 282 -4.13 0.39 38.70
N ASN A 283 -4.42 1.47 37.98
CA ASN A 283 -3.84 2.81 38.19
C ASN A 283 -2.29 2.84 38.23
N ASN A 284 -1.61 1.82 37.67
CA ASN A 284 -0.15 1.74 37.55
C ASN A 284 0.32 2.52 36.31
N VAL A 285 -0.08 3.79 36.24
CA VAL A 285 0.11 4.67 35.08
C VAL A 285 1.53 5.24 35.00
N SER A 286 2.38 4.97 36.01
CA SER A 286 3.74 5.52 36.07
C SER A 286 4.70 4.93 35.03
N ASN A 287 4.45 3.72 34.53
CA ASN A 287 5.35 3.00 33.61
C ASN A 287 4.69 2.72 32.26
N ILE A 288 3.94 3.68 31.71
CA ILE A 288 3.44 3.51 30.34
C ILE A 288 4.62 3.72 29.42
N ASN A 289 5.19 2.60 28.98
CA ASN A 289 6.22 2.55 27.96
C ASN A 289 5.78 3.37 26.75
N SER A 290 6.74 4.06 26.13
CA SER A 290 6.52 4.72 24.85
C SER A 290 5.99 3.70 23.84
N ASP A 291 4.83 3.98 23.26
CA ASP A 291 4.21 3.17 22.22
C ASP A 291 4.95 3.27 20.86
N SER A 292 5.99 4.09 20.80
CA SER A 292 6.84 4.32 19.62
C SER A 292 7.45 3.03 19.05
N GLU A 293 7.88 2.09 19.89
CA GLU A 293 8.49 0.84 19.42
C GLU A 293 7.48 -0.03 18.65
N ILE A 294 6.24 -0.06 19.15
CA ILE A 294 5.17 -0.86 18.55
C ILE A 294 4.62 -0.15 17.31
N GLU A 295 4.59 1.18 17.32
CA GLU A 295 4.26 1.98 16.14
C GLU A 295 5.28 1.74 15.02
N LEU A 296 6.58 1.78 15.32
CA LEU A 296 7.64 1.46 14.36
C LEU A 296 7.50 0.03 13.80
N PHE A 297 7.13 -0.91 14.65
CA PHE A 297 6.86 -2.28 14.21
C PHE A 297 5.64 -2.35 13.28
N ARG A 298 4.54 -1.66 13.59
CA ARG A 298 3.37 -1.55 12.70
C ARG A 298 3.77 -0.94 11.36
N GLU A 299 4.50 0.17 11.39
CA GLU A 299 4.95 0.86 10.19
C GLU A 299 5.80 -0.07 9.32
N THR A 300 6.72 -0.83 9.92
CA THR A 300 7.55 -1.80 9.19
C THR A 300 6.69 -2.83 8.43
N VAL A 301 5.65 -3.38 9.08
CA VAL A 301 4.74 -4.35 8.46
C VAL A 301 3.93 -3.72 7.33
N LEU A 302 3.41 -2.52 7.53
CA LEU A 302 2.67 -1.78 6.49
C LEU A 302 3.57 -1.43 5.30
N ASN A 303 4.77 -0.91 5.58
CA ASN A 303 5.76 -0.54 4.58
C ASN A 303 6.22 -1.75 3.77
N PHE A 304 6.37 -2.91 4.41
CA PHE A 304 6.62 -4.18 3.73
C PHE A 304 5.48 -4.49 2.74
N ASN A 305 4.22 -4.49 3.20
CA ASN A 305 3.06 -4.80 2.36
C ASN A 305 2.94 -3.85 1.15
N TYR A 306 3.11 -2.55 1.36
CA TYR A 306 3.05 -1.56 0.28
C TYR A 306 4.27 -1.62 -0.63
N THR A 307 5.47 -1.95 -0.13
CA THR A 307 6.65 -2.14 -1.01
C THR A 307 6.41 -3.27 -2.02
N PHE A 308 5.79 -4.38 -1.61
CA PHE A 308 5.42 -5.45 -2.55
C PHE A 308 4.39 -5.03 -3.59
N MET A 309 3.53 -4.05 -3.29
CA MET A 309 2.62 -3.46 -4.27
C MET A 309 3.41 -2.82 -5.42
N TYR A 310 4.45 -2.04 -5.11
CA TYR A 310 5.33 -1.43 -6.09
C TYR A 310 6.14 -2.46 -6.87
N MET A 311 6.72 -3.45 -6.17
CA MET A 311 7.48 -4.52 -6.82
C MET A 311 6.63 -5.30 -7.83
N ASP A 312 5.37 -5.64 -7.49
CA ASP A 312 4.46 -6.34 -8.39
C ASP A 312 4.23 -5.56 -9.69
N GLN A 313 4.10 -4.23 -9.63
CA GLN A 313 3.93 -3.39 -10.83
C GLN A 313 5.19 -3.32 -11.70
N ILE A 314 6.36 -3.26 -11.08
CA ILE A 314 7.64 -3.28 -11.80
C ILE A 314 7.83 -4.62 -12.50
N LEU A 315 7.60 -5.73 -11.80
CA LEU A 315 7.70 -7.08 -12.36
C LEU A 315 6.74 -7.25 -13.54
N LEU A 316 5.48 -6.84 -13.36
CA LEU A 316 4.47 -6.85 -14.43
C LEU A 316 4.95 -6.16 -15.71
N ARG A 317 5.58 -4.99 -15.56
CA ARG A 317 6.03 -4.20 -16.70
C ARG A 317 7.24 -4.79 -17.38
N SER A 318 8.21 -5.28 -16.61
CA SER A 318 9.42 -5.93 -17.14
C SER A 318 9.05 -7.13 -18.01
N PHE A 319 8.13 -7.98 -17.55
CA PHE A 319 7.75 -9.18 -18.28
C PHE A 319 6.96 -8.89 -19.57
N VAL A 320 6.01 -7.95 -19.56
CA VAL A 320 5.24 -7.60 -20.77
C VAL A 320 6.15 -7.10 -21.90
N ASN A 321 7.25 -6.43 -21.55
CA ASN A 321 8.20 -5.92 -22.55
C ASN A 321 9.05 -7.05 -23.17
N ASP A 322 9.28 -8.15 -22.45
CA ASP A 322 10.06 -9.28 -22.96
C ASP A 322 9.28 -10.09 -24.00
N ASP A 323 7.97 -10.31 -23.80
CA ASP A 323 7.09 -10.98 -24.77
C ASP A 323 7.00 -10.23 -26.11
N GLN A 324 7.01 -8.89 -26.08
CA GLN A 324 7.00 -8.09 -27.29
C GLN A 324 8.32 -8.22 -28.09
N LYS A 325 9.46 -8.33 -27.39
CA LYS A 325 10.76 -8.49 -28.05
C LYS A 325 10.88 -9.85 -28.73
N THR A 326 10.47 -10.94 -28.08
CA THR A 326 10.45 -12.28 -28.69
C THR A 326 9.55 -12.33 -29.92
N THR A 327 8.37 -11.70 -29.87
CA THR A 327 7.45 -11.68 -31.02
C THR A 327 8.03 -10.88 -32.19
N SER A 328 8.68 -9.74 -31.93
CA SER A 328 9.29 -8.92 -32.99
C SER A 328 10.54 -9.56 -33.63
N ALA A 329 11.28 -10.38 -32.88
CA ALA A 329 12.45 -11.11 -33.40
C ALA A 329 12.04 -12.25 -34.36
N PHE A 330 10.89 -12.89 -34.14
CA PHE A 330 10.39 -13.96 -35.01
C PHE A 330 9.82 -13.44 -36.35
N PHE A 331 9.23 -12.24 -36.38
CA PHE A 331 8.64 -11.69 -37.61
C PHE A 331 9.65 -11.08 -38.60
N ASN A 332 10.91 -10.86 -38.20
CA ASN A 332 11.95 -10.31 -39.08
C ASN A 332 12.73 -11.36 -39.89
N ILE A 333 12.35 -12.65 -39.84
CA ILE A 333 13.10 -13.74 -40.48
C ILE A 333 12.54 -14.18 -41.86
N SER A 334 11.36 -13.75 -42.32
CA SER A 334 10.74 -14.39 -43.51
C SER A 334 10.28 -13.51 -44.68
N VAL A 335 10.89 -12.35 -44.94
CA VAL A 335 10.49 -11.51 -46.10
C VAL A 335 11.66 -11.09 -46.98
N ASN A 336 12.61 -11.99 -47.25
CA ASN A 336 13.70 -11.67 -48.20
C ASN A 336 14.12 -12.82 -49.15
N ASN A 337 13.31 -13.87 -49.36
CA ASN A 337 13.70 -14.96 -50.28
C ASN A 337 12.57 -15.54 -51.15
N ILE A 338 11.57 -14.75 -51.54
CA ILE A 338 10.65 -15.11 -52.63
C ILE A 338 10.58 -13.98 -53.67
N GLU A 339 11.75 -13.52 -54.11
CA GLU A 339 11.91 -12.87 -55.42
C GLU A 339 12.99 -13.64 -56.16
N ASN A 340 12.58 -14.63 -56.95
CA ASN A 340 13.24 -15.07 -58.19
C ASN A 340 12.64 -16.40 -58.66
N ASN A 341 11.33 -16.44 -58.93
CA ASN A 341 10.85 -17.43 -59.89
C ASN A 341 9.63 -16.95 -60.66
N LYS A 342 9.81 -16.96 -61.99
CA LYS A 342 8.83 -16.82 -63.07
C LYS A 342 8.28 -15.43 -63.33
N TYR A 343 8.90 -14.76 -64.30
CA TYR A 343 8.26 -14.59 -65.62
C TYR A 343 9.32 -14.62 -66.73
N LYS A 344 9.52 -15.78 -67.34
CA LYS A 344 9.89 -15.87 -68.77
C LYS A 344 8.85 -16.74 -69.45
N ASN A 345 7.98 -16.05 -70.18
CA ASN A 345 7.13 -16.62 -71.21
C ASN A 345 7.99 -17.42 -72.19
N LEU A 346 7.63 -18.69 -72.43
CA LEU A 346 7.81 -19.26 -73.75
C LEU A 346 6.75 -20.33 -74.03
N ASP A 347 5.99 -19.97 -75.04
CA ASP A 347 5.07 -20.66 -75.91
C ASP A 347 5.12 -22.19 -76.06
N SER A 348 3.94 -22.68 -76.46
CA SER A 348 3.65 -23.93 -77.15
C SER A 348 3.84 -25.25 -76.39
N THR A 349 2.73 -25.84 -75.96
CA THR A 349 2.09 -26.94 -76.70
C THR A 349 0.82 -27.38 -75.98
N LYS A 350 -0.19 -27.70 -76.80
CA LYS A 350 -1.45 -28.31 -76.37
C LYS A 350 -1.13 -29.55 -75.54
N ASP A 351 -1.64 -29.61 -74.32
CA ASP A 351 -2.23 -30.84 -73.85
C ASP A 351 -3.28 -30.61 -72.76
N ARG A 352 -4.26 -31.51 -72.84
CA ARG A 352 -5.62 -31.43 -72.35
C ARG A 352 -5.68 -32.21 -71.05
N VAL A 353 -5.90 -31.57 -69.90
CA VAL A 353 -6.33 -32.27 -68.69
C VAL A 353 -7.45 -31.49 -68.01
N VAL A 354 -8.60 -32.14 -68.04
CA VAL A 354 -9.86 -31.84 -67.35
C VAL A 354 -9.62 -31.80 -65.85
N TYR A 355 -10.13 -30.78 -65.15
CA TYR A 355 -10.66 -30.95 -63.81
C TYR A 355 -11.90 -30.09 -63.60
N ASP A 356 -12.92 -30.76 -63.10
CA ASP A 356 -14.30 -30.35 -62.96
C ASP A 356 -14.53 -29.22 -61.95
N ASN A 357 -15.63 -28.51 -62.23
CA ASN A 357 -16.32 -27.59 -61.35
C ASN A 357 -16.71 -28.24 -60.02
N ILE A 358 -16.39 -27.60 -58.90
CA ILE A 358 -17.26 -27.62 -57.72
C ILE A 358 -17.54 -26.18 -57.31
N ALA A 359 -18.73 -25.75 -57.71
CA ALA A 359 -19.40 -24.58 -57.17
C ALA A 359 -19.89 -24.91 -55.75
N ILE A 360 -19.61 -24.02 -54.78
CA ILE A 360 -20.41 -23.91 -53.57
C ILE A 360 -20.85 -22.46 -53.46
N ASN A 361 -22.06 -22.22 -53.97
CA ASN A 361 -22.90 -21.11 -53.58
C ASN A 361 -23.31 -21.30 -52.11
N ASN A 362 -23.23 -20.24 -51.32
CA ASN A 362 -24.14 -20.05 -50.19
C ASN A 362 -24.46 -18.56 -50.05
N SER A 363 -25.57 -18.19 -50.70
CA SER A 363 -26.38 -17.01 -50.40
C SER A 363 -27.53 -17.43 -49.48
N MET A 364 -27.66 -16.84 -48.30
CA MET A 364 -28.86 -16.79 -47.45
C MET A 364 -28.46 -16.04 -46.16
N THR A 365 -29.21 -15.14 -45.54
CA THR A 365 -30.46 -14.43 -45.83
C THR A 365 -30.56 -13.39 -44.70
N SER A 366 -30.83 -12.15 -45.05
CA SER A 366 -31.23 -11.11 -44.10
C SER A 366 -32.68 -11.33 -43.66
N THR A 367 -32.93 -11.44 -42.36
CA THR A 367 -34.26 -11.24 -41.75
C THR A 367 -34.17 -10.16 -40.67
N PRO A 368 -35.04 -9.14 -40.70
CA PRO A 368 -35.18 -8.17 -39.63
C PRO A 368 -36.23 -8.67 -38.62
N SER A 369 -35.85 -8.81 -37.34
CA SER A 369 -36.80 -9.05 -36.26
C SER A 369 -37.08 -7.78 -35.47
N ASN A 370 -38.32 -7.30 -35.61
CA ASN A 370 -39.00 -6.44 -34.66
C ASN A 370 -39.24 -7.17 -33.34
N HIS A 371 -38.85 -6.58 -32.21
CA HIS A 371 -39.49 -6.79 -30.90
C HIS A 371 -39.18 -5.57 -30.00
N LYS A 372 -40.08 -4.59 -29.95
CA LYS A 372 -41.12 -4.39 -28.91
C LYS A 372 -40.58 -4.22 -27.48
N ASP A 373 -40.76 -2.98 -27.01
CA ASP A 373 -40.86 -2.54 -25.62
C ASP A 373 -41.54 -3.56 -24.69
N ILE A 374 -41.07 -3.64 -23.44
CA ILE A 374 -41.90 -3.73 -22.22
C ILE A 374 -41.08 -3.24 -21.01
N LEU A 375 -41.78 -2.44 -20.22
CA LEU A 375 -41.44 -1.73 -18.99
C LEU A 375 -40.99 -2.59 -17.79
N GLU A 376 -40.31 -1.90 -16.87
CA GLU A 376 -40.43 -1.92 -15.39
C GLU A 376 -40.51 -3.25 -14.63
N LYS A 377 -39.47 -3.52 -13.83
CA LYS A 377 -39.48 -3.29 -12.37
C LYS A 377 -38.09 -3.36 -11.77
#